data_AF-A0A535GZN8-F1
#
_entry.id   AF-A0A535GZN8-F1
#
_cell.length_a   1.000
_cell.length_b   1.000
_cell.length_c   1.000
_cell.angle_alpha   90.00
_cell.angle_beta   90.00
_cell.angle_gamma   90.00
#
_symmetry.space_group_name_H-M   'P 1'
#
loop_
_entity.id
_entity.type
_entity.pdbx_description
1 polymer ?
#
loop_
_entity_poly.entity_id
_entity_poly.type
_entity_poly.pdbx_seq_one_letter_code
_entity_poly.pdbx_strand_id
1 'polypeptide(L)'
;MPDLEEQLAALATAIEWPRTPELKVVLPIHGGRALRARWGKGWRLPQSRWALAAAAVLLIVATLLAYTPTRNAIADWVNVHTVFHRTETPLPSPTPLPSGRPGEYLNLGTAVTLDEARHSGIEWKILLPASLGQPDAVYVRLPPGGPSGGAVSLVYGERSDIKPSGLTGVSVLVTEARGRVNEQYFQKTLGPDVTIEQVTVDGHSGYWISGRPHNFVFTAADGTPYFDTLRLATNTLVFDDGGTVVRIEGDLSKEQAIQIARSIS
;
A
#
# COMPACT_ATOMS: atom_id res chain seq x y z
N MET A 1 -39.31 -4.71 13.53
CA MET A 1 -37.98 -4.26 14.00
C MET A 1 -37.89 -2.79 13.63
N PRO A 2 -37.48 -1.89 14.53
CA PRO A 2 -37.32 -0.48 14.17
C PRO A 2 -36.27 -0.35 13.08
N ASP A 3 -36.52 0.56 12.14
CA ASP A 3 -35.61 0.83 11.04
C ASP A 3 -34.25 1.30 11.57
N LEU A 4 -33.16 0.96 10.87
CA LEU A 4 -31.79 1.28 11.31
C LEU A 4 -31.61 2.78 11.51
N GLU A 5 -32.24 3.57 10.65
CA GLU A 5 -32.23 5.04 10.73
C GLU A 5 -32.88 5.55 12.02
N GLU A 6 -33.97 4.90 12.45
CA GLU A 6 -34.70 5.26 13.67
C GLU A 6 -33.88 4.96 14.93
N GLN A 7 -33.13 3.85 14.91
CA GLN A 7 -32.22 3.48 16.01
C GLN A 7 -31.02 4.44 16.10
N LEU A 8 -30.47 4.86 14.96
CA LEU A 8 -29.36 5.81 14.92
C LEU A 8 -29.78 7.21 15.35
N ALA A 9 -30.98 7.65 14.97
CA ALA A 9 -31.54 8.93 15.40
C ALA A 9 -31.79 8.99 16.92
N ALA A 10 -32.29 7.89 17.50
CA ALA A 10 -32.46 7.77 18.94
C ALA A 10 -31.13 7.77 19.70
N LEU A 11 -30.08 7.18 19.12
CA LEU A 11 -28.75 7.15 19.73
C LEU A 11 -28.08 8.54 19.71
N ALA A 12 -28.26 9.31 18.64
CA ALA A 12 -27.71 10.66 18.51
C ALA A 12 -28.20 11.61 19.61
N THR A 13 -29.43 11.42 20.11
CA THR A 13 -29.98 12.22 21.23
C THR A 13 -29.55 11.72 22.60
N ALA A 14 -29.11 10.47 22.71
CA ALA A 14 -28.61 9.88 23.95
C ALA A 14 -27.11 10.17 24.22
N ILE A 15 -26.37 10.64 23.22
CA ILE A 15 -24.94 10.96 23.34
C ILE A 15 -24.78 12.45 23.65
N GLU A 16 -24.31 12.75 24.86
CA GLU A 16 -23.94 14.11 25.23
C GLU A 16 -22.63 14.51 24.54
N TRP A 17 -22.74 15.27 23.45
CA TRP A 17 -21.58 15.72 22.69
C TRP A 17 -20.87 16.86 23.43
N PRO A 18 -19.55 16.78 23.68
CA PRO A 18 -18.83 17.85 24.35
C PRO A 18 -18.83 19.10 23.47
N ARG A 19 -18.84 20.29 24.09
CA ARG A 19 -18.73 21.55 23.35
C ARG A 19 -17.46 21.53 22.50
N THR A 20 -17.60 21.82 21.21
CA THR A 20 -16.47 21.93 20.29
C THR A 20 -15.45 22.90 20.88
N PRO A 21 -14.21 22.46 21.15
CA PRO A 21 -13.20 23.32 21.74
C PRO A 21 -12.78 24.41 20.75
N GLU A 22 -12.54 25.63 21.25
CA GLU A 22 -11.98 26.69 20.43
C GLU A 22 -10.52 26.39 20.08
N LEU A 23 -10.29 25.90 18.86
CA LEU A 23 -8.95 25.66 18.33
C LEU A 23 -8.36 26.96 17.79
N LYS A 24 -7.47 27.59 18.57
CA LYS A 24 -6.65 28.72 18.10
C LYS A 24 -5.50 28.19 17.25
N VAL A 25 -5.76 27.95 15.98
CA VAL A 25 -4.73 27.54 15.02
C VAL A 25 -4.09 28.78 14.42
N VAL A 26 -2.84 29.08 14.83
CA VAL A 26 -2.02 30.10 14.17
C VAL A 26 -1.33 29.45 12.98
N LEU A 27 -1.87 29.69 11.78
CA LEU A 27 -1.24 29.27 10.53
C LEU A 27 -0.17 30.30 10.13
N PRO A 28 1.10 29.92 9.96
CA PRO A 28 2.09 30.83 9.41
C PRO A 28 1.80 31.05 7.92
N ILE A 29 1.29 32.24 7.60
CA ILE A 29 1.13 32.72 6.23
C ILE A 29 2.55 32.84 5.63
N HIS A 30 2.92 31.90 4.77
CA HIS A 30 4.19 31.95 4.04
C HIS A 30 4.11 33.04 2.95
N GLY A 31 4.36 34.29 3.36
CA GLY A 31 4.68 35.39 2.46
C GLY A 31 6.11 35.24 1.96
N GLY A 32 6.26 34.87 0.69
CA GLY A 32 7.56 34.78 0.03
C GLY A 32 8.31 36.11 0.03
N ARG A 33 9.55 36.10 0.52
CA ARG A 33 10.57 37.08 0.14
C ARG A 33 11.98 36.50 0.29
N ALA A 34 12.57 36.25 -0.86
CA ALA A 34 14.00 36.19 -1.21
C ALA A 34 15.01 35.84 -0.10
N LEU A 35 15.58 34.63 -0.25
CA LEU A 35 16.85 34.22 0.32
C LEU A 35 17.96 35.20 -0.10
N ARG A 36 18.44 36.04 0.83
CA ARG A 36 19.83 36.50 0.84
C ARG A 36 20.52 35.87 2.03
N ALA A 37 21.38 34.90 1.73
CA ALA A 37 22.30 34.30 2.69
C ALA A 37 23.22 35.38 3.27
N ARG A 38 23.06 35.67 4.57
CA ARG A 38 24.13 36.24 5.40
C ARG A 38 24.71 35.10 6.21
N TRP A 39 25.66 34.40 5.61
CA TRP A 39 26.63 33.62 6.36
C TRP A 39 27.51 34.59 7.15
N GLY A 40 27.61 34.38 8.46
CA GLY A 40 28.48 35.15 9.34
C GLY A 40 27.75 35.83 10.50
N LYS A 41 27.45 35.06 11.55
CA LYS A 41 27.51 35.50 12.96
C LYS A 41 27.48 34.23 13.83
N GLY A 42 28.55 34.02 14.59
CA GLY A 42 28.77 32.81 15.38
C GLY A 42 27.60 32.49 16.29
N TRP A 43 27.26 31.21 16.37
CA TRP A 43 26.33 30.68 17.36
C TRP A 43 26.89 30.93 18.76
N ARG A 44 26.52 32.04 19.36
CA ARG A 44 26.52 32.16 20.81
C ARG A 44 25.25 31.49 21.28
N LEU A 45 25.36 30.23 21.70
CA LEU A 45 24.30 29.55 22.44
C LEU A 45 23.92 30.48 23.61
N PRO A 46 22.66 30.91 23.73
CA PRO A 46 22.26 31.64 24.92
C PRO A 46 22.44 30.69 26.11
N GLN A 47 23.44 30.96 26.95
CA GLN A 47 23.67 30.28 28.26
C GLN A 47 22.58 30.67 29.28
N SER A 48 21.35 30.79 28.80
CA SER A 48 20.18 30.79 29.64
C SER A 48 20.08 29.39 30.24
N ARG A 49 20.15 29.31 31.57
CA ARG A 49 19.87 28.08 32.34
C ARG A 49 18.55 27.41 31.91
N TRP A 50 17.60 28.19 31.39
CA TRP A 50 16.34 27.69 30.84
C TRP A 50 16.49 27.07 29.44
N ALA A 51 17.38 27.57 28.59
CA ALA A 51 17.68 26.97 27.30
C ALA A 51 18.38 25.61 27.46
N LEU A 52 19.27 25.48 28.45
CA LEU A 52 19.90 24.21 28.81
C LEU A 52 18.88 23.23 29.42
N ALA A 53 17.99 23.71 30.29
CA ALA A 53 16.91 22.89 30.84
C ALA A 53 15.96 22.39 29.74
N ALA A 54 15.55 23.27 28.81
CA ALA A 54 14.71 22.90 27.69
C ALA A 54 15.42 21.91 26.75
N ALA A 55 16.71 22.12 26.46
CA ALA A 55 17.50 21.18 25.67
C ALA A 55 17.62 19.82 26.38
N ALA A 56 17.85 19.78 27.70
CA ALA A 56 17.92 18.55 28.47
C ALA A 56 16.57 17.81 28.48
N VAL A 57 15.45 18.53 28.66
CA VAL A 57 14.10 17.95 28.58
C VAL A 57 13.83 17.38 27.19
N LEU A 58 14.15 18.12 26.13
CA LEU A 58 13.98 17.63 24.75
C LEU A 58 14.83 16.39 24.48
N LEU A 59 16.06 16.35 25.02
CA LEU A 59 16.96 15.22 24.86
C LEU A 59 16.44 14.01 25.64
N ILE A 60 15.94 14.18 26.86
CA ILE A 60 15.28 13.13 27.64
C ILE A 60 14.04 12.60 26.91
N VAL A 61 13.17 13.48 26.40
CA VAL A 61 11.97 13.09 25.63
C VAL A 61 12.36 12.33 24.36
N ALA A 62 13.34 12.81 23.60
CA ALA A 62 13.84 12.13 22.41
C ALA A 62 14.42 10.75 22.73
N THR A 63 15.14 10.62 23.86
CA THR A 63 15.72 9.35 24.31
C THR A 63 14.63 8.37 24.75
N LEU A 64 13.62 8.83 25.49
CA LEU A 64 12.46 8.02 25.91
C LEU A 64 11.62 7.55 24.71
N LEU A 65 11.45 8.39 23.68
CA LEU A 65 10.74 8.02 22.46
C LEU A 65 11.50 7.05 21.56
N ALA A 66 12.83 7.02 21.66
CA ALA A 66 13.70 6.09 20.92
C ALA A 66 13.86 4.73 21.64
N TYR A 67 13.60 4.66 22.95
CA TYR A 67 13.71 3.43 23.75
C TYR A 67 12.39 2.64 23.75
N THR A 68 12.35 1.54 22.99
CA THR A 68 11.17 0.71 22.71
C THR A 68 10.36 0.29 23.96
N PRO A 69 10.96 -0.12 25.09
CA PRO A 69 10.21 -0.51 26.29
C PRO A 69 9.39 0.64 26.89
N THR A 70 9.90 1.87 26.85
CA THR A 70 9.23 3.05 27.43
C THR A 70 8.03 3.48 26.58
N ARG A 71 8.11 3.34 25.25
CA ARG A 71 6.97 3.57 24.35
C ARG A 71 5.76 2.72 24.74
N ASN A 72 6.00 1.46 25.10
CA ASN A 72 4.92 0.54 25.49
C ASN A 72 4.31 0.94 26.84
N ALA A 73 5.13 1.25 27.84
CA ALA A 73 4.64 1.69 29.16
C ALA A 73 3.85 3.01 29.12
N ILE A 74 4.22 3.95 28.24
CA ILE A 74 3.46 5.18 28.02
C ILE A 74 2.12 4.87 27.35
N ALA A 75 2.10 4.01 26.33
CA ALA A 75 0.86 3.59 25.66
C ALA A 75 -0.13 2.92 26.63
N ASP A 76 0.37 2.09 27.55
CA ASP A 76 -0.41 1.47 28.61
C ASP A 76 -0.96 2.51 29.61
N TRP A 77 -0.17 3.52 29.97
CA TRP A 77 -0.55 4.57 30.93
C TRP A 77 -1.64 5.51 30.39
N VAL A 78 -1.60 5.89 29.10
CA VAL A 78 -2.68 6.68 28.47
C VAL A 78 -3.87 5.83 28.01
N ASN A 79 -3.89 4.52 28.30
CA ASN A 79 -4.92 3.57 27.84
C ASN A 79 -5.18 3.66 26.32
N VAL A 80 -4.16 4.09 25.56
CA VAL A 80 -4.15 4.04 24.11
C VAL A 80 -3.72 2.62 23.76
N HIS A 81 -4.58 1.67 24.11
CA HIS A 81 -4.59 0.37 23.47
C HIS A 81 -5.12 0.61 22.06
N THR A 82 -4.30 1.17 21.17
CA THR A 82 -4.45 0.84 19.75
C THR A 82 -4.00 -0.60 19.55
N VAL A 83 -4.60 -1.52 20.31
CA VAL A 83 -4.73 -2.89 19.91
C VAL A 83 -5.76 -2.79 18.80
N PHE A 84 -5.26 -2.60 17.58
CA PHE A 84 -6.01 -3.08 16.44
C PHE A 84 -6.16 -4.57 16.71
N HIS A 85 -7.29 -4.96 17.31
CA HIS A 85 -7.80 -6.30 17.14
C HIS A 85 -8.11 -6.39 15.66
N ARG A 86 -7.06 -6.64 14.87
CA ARG A 86 -7.20 -7.33 13.61
C ARG A 86 -7.70 -8.69 14.05
N THR A 87 -9.02 -8.82 14.20
CA THR A 87 -9.67 -10.11 14.20
C THR A 87 -9.09 -10.79 12.98
N GLU A 88 -8.24 -11.77 13.23
CA GLU A 88 -7.86 -12.74 12.23
C GLU A 88 -9.14 -13.52 11.96
N THR A 89 -10.04 -12.92 11.19
CA THR A 89 -11.08 -13.70 10.55
C THR A 89 -10.30 -14.72 9.74
N PRO A 90 -10.36 -16.02 10.06
CA PRO A 90 -9.76 -17.01 9.20
C PRO A 90 -10.31 -16.73 7.81
N LEU A 91 -9.42 -16.60 6.83
CA LEU A 91 -9.83 -16.37 5.45
C LEU A 91 -10.86 -17.45 5.14
N PRO A 92 -12.08 -17.09 4.72
CA PRO A 92 -13.10 -18.07 4.43
C PRO A 92 -12.49 -19.08 3.45
N SER A 93 -12.68 -20.37 3.73
CA SER A 93 -12.24 -21.41 2.80
C SER A 93 -12.83 -21.10 1.42
N PRO A 94 -12.02 -21.11 0.34
CA PRO A 94 -12.48 -20.71 -0.97
C PRO A 94 -13.71 -21.54 -1.35
N THR A 95 -14.85 -20.85 -1.41
CA THR A 95 -16.05 -21.40 -2.04
C THR A 95 -15.77 -21.39 -3.55
N PRO A 96 -16.12 -22.43 -4.31
CA PRO A 96 -15.94 -22.40 -5.76
C PRO A 96 -16.59 -21.12 -6.31
N LEU A 97 -15.77 -20.29 -6.96
CA LEU A 97 -16.25 -19.03 -7.52
C LEU A 97 -17.36 -19.35 -8.53
N PRO A 98 -18.46 -18.57 -8.55
CA PRO A 98 -19.47 -18.69 -9.60
C PRO A 98 -18.80 -18.57 -10.97
N SER A 99 -19.36 -19.24 -11.98
CA SER A 99 -18.91 -19.08 -13.36
C SER A 99 -19.04 -17.61 -13.78
N GLY A 100 -17.92 -16.95 -14.01
CA GLY A 100 -17.81 -15.55 -14.38
C GLY A 100 -16.51 -15.31 -15.15
N ARG A 101 -16.27 -14.06 -15.58
CA ARG A 101 -15.01 -13.74 -16.27
C ARG A 101 -13.84 -13.91 -15.30
N PRO A 102 -12.69 -14.47 -15.69
CA PRO A 102 -11.53 -14.56 -14.80
C PRO A 102 -11.19 -13.18 -14.20
N GLY A 103 -11.03 -13.13 -12.87
CA GLY A 103 -10.70 -11.91 -12.13
C GLY A 103 -11.85 -10.94 -11.86
N GLU A 104 -13.09 -11.26 -12.23
CA GLU A 104 -14.27 -10.37 -12.06
C GLU A 104 -14.47 -9.93 -10.60
N TYR A 105 -14.24 -10.83 -9.65
CA TYR A 105 -14.41 -10.57 -8.21
C TYR A 105 -13.19 -9.94 -7.55
N LEU A 106 -12.10 -9.73 -8.29
CA LEU A 106 -10.86 -9.15 -7.76
C LEU A 106 -10.88 -7.63 -7.78
N ASN A 107 -11.98 -7.02 -8.26
CA ASN A 107 -12.11 -5.58 -8.37
C ASN A 107 -10.88 -4.99 -9.07
N LEU A 108 -10.70 -5.30 -10.36
CA LEU A 108 -9.52 -4.89 -11.13
C LEU A 108 -9.77 -3.65 -11.99
N GLY A 109 -10.98 -3.10 -11.94
CA GLY A 109 -11.45 -2.02 -12.81
C GLY A 109 -12.38 -2.53 -13.92
N THR A 110 -12.36 -1.86 -15.06
CA THR A 110 -13.22 -2.16 -16.21
C THR A 110 -12.59 -3.26 -17.05
N ALA A 111 -13.34 -4.32 -17.34
CA ALA A 111 -12.89 -5.38 -18.24
C ALA A 111 -12.84 -4.88 -19.69
N VAL A 112 -11.70 -5.10 -20.36
CA VAL A 112 -11.43 -4.67 -21.73
C VAL A 112 -10.67 -5.75 -22.49
N THR A 113 -10.48 -5.56 -23.79
CA THR A 113 -9.50 -6.31 -24.59
C THR A 113 -8.10 -5.73 -24.39
N LEU A 114 -7.07 -6.51 -24.73
CA LEU A 114 -5.69 -6.03 -24.67
C LEU A 114 -5.45 -4.82 -25.60
N ASP A 115 -6.13 -4.78 -26.75
CA ASP A 115 -5.99 -3.68 -27.70
C ASP A 115 -6.67 -2.40 -27.17
N GLU A 116 -7.87 -2.51 -26.61
CA GLU A 116 -8.53 -1.39 -25.93
C GLU A 116 -7.69 -0.85 -24.76
N ALA A 117 -7.06 -1.74 -23.98
CA ALA A 117 -6.17 -1.33 -22.89
C ALA A 117 -4.98 -0.50 -23.39
N ARG A 118 -4.40 -0.82 -24.55
CA ARG A 118 -3.32 -0.03 -25.15
C ARG A 118 -3.78 1.37 -25.56
N HIS A 119 -5.07 1.55 -25.84
CA HIS A 119 -5.67 2.81 -26.26
C HIS A 119 -6.44 3.53 -25.14
N SER A 120 -6.41 3.03 -23.89
CA SER A 120 -7.20 3.56 -22.78
C SER A 120 -6.58 4.78 -22.09
N GLY A 121 -5.55 5.39 -22.69
CA GLY A 121 -4.83 6.54 -22.11
C GLY A 121 -3.72 6.16 -21.12
N ILE A 122 -3.27 4.91 -21.10
CA ILE A 122 -2.06 4.50 -20.36
C ILE A 122 -0.80 4.99 -21.10
N GLU A 123 0.19 5.45 -20.34
CA GLU A 123 1.42 6.07 -20.90
C GLU A 123 2.63 5.12 -20.92
N TRP A 124 2.41 3.80 -20.78
CA TRP A 124 3.46 2.80 -20.87
C TRP A 124 3.08 1.67 -21.82
N LYS A 125 4.09 0.95 -22.29
CA LYS A 125 3.90 -0.28 -23.03
C LYS A 125 3.47 -1.37 -22.04
N ILE A 126 2.29 -1.94 -22.24
CA ILE A 126 1.82 -3.09 -21.44
C ILE A 126 2.81 -4.25 -21.59
N LEU A 127 3.28 -4.75 -20.46
CA LEU A 127 4.33 -5.74 -20.32
C LEU A 127 3.74 -7.15 -20.25
N LEU A 128 3.99 -7.97 -21.27
CA LEU A 128 3.39 -9.31 -21.36
C LEU A 128 4.42 -10.40 -21.02
N PRO A 129 4.19 -11.24 -20.00
CA PRO A 129 5.00 -12.43 -19.76
C PRO A 129 4.78 -13.47 -20.85
N ALA A 130 5.75 -13.61 -21.78
CA ALA A 130 5.65 -14.52 -22.91
C ALA A 130 5.50 -16.00 -22.47
N SER A 131 6.04 -16.37 -21.32
CA SER A 131 5.92 -17.72 -20.75
C SER A 131 4.49 -18.14 -20.41
N LEU A 132 3.58 -17.18 -20.21
CA LEU A 132 2.17 -17.45 -19.85
C LEU A 132 1.21 -17.41 -21.04
N GLY A 133 1.70 -17.05 -22.23
CA GLY A 133 0.88 -16.84 -23.43
C GLY A 133 -0.02 -15.59 -23.32
N GLN A 134 -1.18 -15.61 -23.99
CA GLN A 134 -2.14 -14.52 -23.91
C GLN A 134 -2.89 -14.53 -22.57
N PRO A 135 -3.26 -13.35 -22.03
CA PRO A 135 -4.12 -13.25 -20.86
C PRO A 135 -5.56 -13.66 -21.20
N ASP A 136 -6.24 -14.30 -20.25
CA ASP A 136 -7.64 -14.73 -20.37
C ASP A 136 -8.62 -13.56 -20.12
N ALA A 137 -8.19 -12.56 -19.36
CA ALA A 137 -8.90 -11.29 -19.21
C ALA A 137 -7.93 -10.13 -18.97
N VAL A 138 -8.33 -8.94 -19.40
CA VAL A 138 -7.59 -7.70 -19.19
C VAL A 138 -8.53 -6.70 -18.53
N TYR A 139 -8.02 -5.99 -17.53
CA TYR A 139 -8.76 -4.94 -16.83
C TYR A 139 -7.93 -3.67 -16.79
N VAL A 140 -8.62 -2.54 -16.91
CA VAL A 140 -8.02 -1.21 -16.77
C VAL A 140 -8.73 -0.46 -15.65
N ARG A 141 -7.94 0.17 -14.78
CA ARG A 141 -8.42 1.04 -13.73
C ARG A 141 -7.77 2.40 -13.86
N LEU A 142 -8.56 3.40 -14.25
CA LEU A 142 -8.12 4.78 -14.42
C LEU A 142 -8.48 5.65 -13.19
N PRO A 143 -7.83 6.81 -13.00
CA PRO A 143 -8.29 7.83 -12.07
C PRO A 143 -9.77 8.21 -12.30
N PRO A 144 -10.53 8.57 -11.25
CA PRO A 144 -10.12 8.65 -9.84
C PRO A 144 -10.18 7.31 -9.09
N GLY A 145 -10.63 6.22 -9.74
CA GLY A 145 -10.79 4.90 -9.10
C GLY A 145 -9.50 4.08 -9.00
N GLY A 146 -8.41 4.55 -9.58
CA GLY A 146 -7.09 3.91 -9.58
C GLY A 146 -5.96 4.88 -9.27
N PRO A 147 -4.69 4.43 -9.37
CA PRO A 147 -3.54 5.29 -9.20
C PRO A 147 -3.53 6.38 -10.27
N SER A 148 -2.82 7.48 -10.03
CA SER A 148 -2.81 8.69 -10.87
C SER A 148 -2.45 8.44 -12.35
N GLY A 149 -1.62 7.44 -12.66
CA GLY A 149 -1.32 7.02 -14.03
C GLY A 149 -2.21 5.91 -14.59
N GLY A 150 -3.17 5.41 -13.79
CA GLY A 150 -3.93 4.20 -14.08
C GLY A 150 -3.16 2.91 -13.80
N ALA A 151 -3.89 1.79 -13.85
CA ALA A 151 -3.34 0.44 -13.70
C ALA A 151 -3.95 -0.51 -14.74
N VAL A 152 -3.14 -1.45 -15.21
CA VAL A 152 -3.55 -2.55 -16.09
C VAL A 152 -3.39 -3.85 -15.31
N SER A 153 -4.39 -4.72 -15.36
CA SER A 153 -4.31 -6.07 -14.79
C SER A 153 -4.54 -7.13 -15.85
N LEU A 154 -3.58 -8.03 -16.00
CA LEU A 154 -3.58 -9.17 -16.89
C LEU A 154 -3.88 -10.42 -16.07
N VAL A 155 -4.97 -11.10 -16.40
CA VAL A 155 -5.45 -12.26 -15.67
C VAL A 155 -5.15 -13.52 -16.45
N TYR A 156 -4.41 -14.43 -15.84
CA TYR A 156 -4.11 -15.75 -16.37
C TYR A 156 -4.85 -16.77 -15.52
N GLY A 157 -5.89 -17.38 -16.10
CA GLY A 157 -6.64 -18.49 -15.54
C GLY A 157 -5.77 -19.74 -15.40
N GLU A 158 -6.34 -20.93 -15.53
CA GLU A 158 -5.59 -22.18 -15.38
C GLU A 158 -4.37 -22.24 -16.32
N ARG A 159 -3.20 -22.61 -15.79
CA ARG A 159 -1.97 -22.88 -16.56
C ARG A 159 -1.44 -24.25 -16.13
N SER A 160 -0.89 -25.02 -17.06
CA SER A 160 -0.52 -26.43 -16.85
C SER A 160 0.33 -26.68 -15.60
N ASP A 161 1.24 -25.75 -15.31
CA ASP A 161 2.23 -25.89 -14.23
C ASP A 161 1.98 -24.96 -13.04
N ILE A 162 0.86 -24.21 -13.07
CA ILE A 162 0.50 -23.25 -12.04
C ILE A 162 -0.98 -23.43 -11.74
N LYS A 163 -1.27 -24.02 -10.58
CA LYS A 163 -2.65 -24.14 -10.09
C LYS A 163 -3.25 -22.76 -9.80
N PRO A 164 -4.57 -22.58 -9.97
CA PRO A 164 -5.25 -21.39 -9.49
C PRO A 164 -5.03 -21.16 -7.99
N SER A 165 -4.73 -19.93 -7.60
CA SER A 165 -4.64 -19.56 -6.19
C SER A 165 -6.01 -19.65 -5.53
N GLY A 166 -6.07 -20.22 -4.32
CA GLY A 166 -7.30 -20.23 -3.52
C GLY A 166 -7.77 -18.83 -3.11
N LEU A 167 -6.92 -17.80 -3.19
CA LEU A 167 -7.29 -16.43 -2.85
C LEU A 167 -7.81 -15.65 -4.07
N THR A 168 -7.13 -15.76 -5.21
CA THR A 168 -7.50 -14.99 -6.42
C THR A 168 -8.41 -15.75 -7.38
N GLY A 169 -8.48 -17.07 -7.26
CA GLY A 169 -9.20 -17.95 -8.19
C GLY A 169 -8.55 -18.07 -9.57
N VAL A 170 -7.35 -17.52 -9.75
CA VAL A 170 -6.59 -17.53 -11.03
C VAL A 170 -5.14 -17.95 -10.77
N SER A 171 -4.44 -18.44 -11.79
CA SER A 171 -3.09 -18.97 -11.61
C SER A 171 -2.07 -17.86 -11.44
N VAL A 172 -2.17 -16.82 -12.28
CA VAL A 172 -1.30 -15.65 -12.21
C VAL A 172 -2.12 -14.39 -12.46
N LEU A 173 -1.89 -13.38 -11.63
CA LEU A 173 -2.36 -12.02 -11.83
C LEU A 173 -1.14 -11.11 -11.98
N VAL A 174 -1.04 -10.42 -13.11
CA VAL A 174 -0.01 -9.39 -13.32
C VAL A 174 -0.69 -8.03 -13.28
N THR A 175 -0.27 -7.15 -12.37
CA THR A 175 -0.72 -5.76 -12.32
C THR A 175 0.44 -4.83 -12.65
N GLU A 176 0.21 -3.90 -13.56
CA GLU A 176 1.15 -2.86 -13.95
C GLU A 176 0.58 -1.48 -13.61
N ALA A 177 1.41 -0.58 -13.10
CA ALA A 177 1.04 0.82 -12.89
C ALA A 177 2.27 1.72 -12.94
N ARG A 178 2.10 2.97 -13.39
CA ARG A 178 3.16 3.98 -13.28
C ARG A 178 3.43 4.31 -11.82
N GLY A 179 4.70 4.27 -11.45
CA GLY A 179 5.11 4.49 -10.08
C GLY A 179 6.45 3.87 -9.77
N ARG A 180 6.75 3.78 -8.48
CA ARG A 180 7.97 3.18 -7.94
C ARG A 180 7.67 2.29 -6.76
N VAL A 181 8.43 1.19 -6.66
CA VAL A 181 8.44 0.34 -5.47
C VAL A 181 9.12 1.09 -4.33
N ASN A 182 8.54 1.01 -3.13
CA ASN A 182 9.11 1.64 -1.94
C ASN A 182 9.02 0.67 -0.75
N GLU A 183 10.17 0.09 -0.40
CA GLU A 183 10.31 -0.87 0.69
C GLU A 183 9.81 -0.36 2.03
N GLN A 184 9.93 0.95 2.28
CA GLN A 184 9.52 1.54 3.54
C GLN A 184 8.02 1.36 3.79
N TYR A 185 7.21 1.25 2.73
CA TYR A 185 5.79 0.95 2.89
C TYR A 185 5.54 -0.53 3.20
N PHE A 186 6.31 -1.46 2.63
CA PHE A 186 6.20 -2.88 2.94
C PHE A 186 6.54 -3.16 4.40
N GLN A 187 7.65 -2.61 4.90
CA GLN A 187 8.07 -2.77 6.31
C GLN A 187 7.06 -2.19 7.31
N LYS A 188 6.28 -1.18 6.92
CA LYS A 188 5.28 -0.53 7.79
C LYS A 188 3.90 -1.20 7.75
N THR A 189 3.58 -1.90 6.67
CA THR A 189 2.21 -2.37 6.39
C THR A 189 2.08 -3.89 6.55
N LEU A 190 3.17 -4.62 6.31
CA LEU A 190 3.19 -6.08 6.38
C LEU A 190 3.28 -6.54 7.85
N GLY A 191 2.43 -7.50 8.22
CA GLY A 191 2.36 -8.05 9.57
C GLY A 191 3.50 -9.02 9.88
N PRO A 192 3.60 -9.51 11.13
CA PRO A 192 4.70 -10.34 11.60
C PRO A 192 4.89 -11.69 10.87
N ASP A 193 3.89 -12.16 10.11
CA ASP A 193 3.90 -13.44 9.39
C ASP A 193 4.05 -13.30 7.87
N VAL A 194 4.65 -12.20 7.42
CA VAL A 194 4.98 -11.96 6.01
C VAL A 194 6.50 -11.89 5.87
N THR A 195 7.05 -12.68 4.97
CA THR A 195 8.47 -12.67 4.64
C THR A 195 8.69 -11.77 3.44
N ILE A 196 9.67 -10.87 3.53
CA ILE A 196 10.12 -10.02 2.43
C ILE A 196 11.56 -10.39 2.11
N GLU A 197 11.83 -10.73 0.86
CA GLU A 197 13.18 -10.97 0.36
C GLU A 197 13.47 -10.01 -0.79
N GLN A 198 14.62 -9.35 -0.76
CA GLN A 198 15.08 -8.57 -1.91
C GLN A 198 15.51 -9.53 -3.03
N VAL A 199 15.10 -9.23 -4.26
CA VAL A 199 15.43 -10.02 -5.45
C VAL A 199 15.86 -9.10 -6.60
N THR A 200 16.37 -9.70 -7.67
CA THR A 200 16.73 -8.98 -8.89
C THR A 200 16.14 -9.69 -10.11
N VAL A 201 15.44 -8.93 -10.94
CA VAL A 201 14.82 -9.37 -12.20
C VAL A 201 15.48 -8.59 -13.33
N ASP A 202 16.34 -9.24 -14.11
CA ASP A 202 17.03 -8.64 -15.27
C ASP A 202 17.69 -7.28 -14.99
N GLY A 203 18.29 -7.14 -13.80
CA GLY A 203 18.95 -5.92 -13.35
C GLY A 203 18.05 -4.97 -12.55
N HIS A 204 16.73 -5.19 -12.56
CA HIS A 204 15.77 -4.42 -11.76
C HIS A 204 15.68 -4.97 -10.34
N SER A 205 15.83 -4.09 -9.35
CA SER A 205 15.62 -4.44 -7.96
C SER A 205 14.14 -4.64 -7.68
N GLY A 206 13.82 -5.71 -6.96
CA GLY A 206 12.45 -6.05 -6.57
C GLY A 206 12.40 -6.73 -5.21
N TYR A 207 11.20 -7.12 -4.83
CA TYR A 207 10.91 -7.80 -3.58
C TYR A 207 10.01 -8.99 -3.84
N TRP A 208 10.39 -10.13 -3.29
CA TRP A 208 9.54 -11.29 -3.12
C TRP A 208 8.86 -11.20 -1.76
N ILE A 209 7.53 -11.25 -1.75
CA ILE A 209 6.71 -11.15 -0.55
C ILE A 209 5.89 -12.44 -0.45
N SER A 210 6.02 -13.16 0.65
CA SER A 210 5.36 -14.46 0.85
C SER A 210 4.86 -14.65 2.28
N GLY A 211 3.99 -15.63 2.47
CA GLY A 211 3.35 -15.92 3.76
C GLY A 211 1.88 -15.55 3.74
N ARG A 212 1.40 -14.87 4.78
CA ARG A 212 -0.01 -14.50 4.87
C ARG A 212 -0.43 -13.51 3.77
N PRO A 213 -1.71 -13.56 3.34
CA PRO A 213 -2.24 -12.55 2.44
C PRO A 213 -2.11 -11.14 3.01
N HIS A 214 -1.73 -10.20 2.16
CA HIS A 214 -1.27 -8.87 2.59
C HIS A 214 -1.83 -7.75 1.72
N ASN A 215 -1.91 -6.55 2.28
CA ASN A 215 -2.20 -5.35 1.50
C ASN A 215 -0.98 -4.97 0.66
N PHE A 216 -1.22 -4.41 -0.52
CA PHE A 216 -0.17 -3.92 -1.40
C PHE A 216 -0.18 -2.40 -1.47
N VAL A 217 1.01 -1.82 -1.52
CA VAL A 217 1.22 -0.37 -1.56
C VAL A 217 2.43 -0.05 -2.40
N PHE A 218 2.32 0.98 -3.24
CA PHE A 218 3.42 1.51 -4.03
C PHE A 218 3.32 3.03 -4.13
N THR A 219 4.40 3.68 -4.57
CA THR A 219 4.38 5.11 -4.84
C THR A 219 3.84 5.32 -6.25
N ALA A 220 2.68 5.96 -6.39
CA ALA A 220 2.10 6.27 -7.70
C ALA A 220 2.91 7.36 -8.43
N ALA A 221 2.57 7.60 -9.71
CA ALA A 221 3.26 8.56 -10.57
C ALA A 221 3.31 9.99 -10.01
N ASP A 222 2.28 10.41 -9.28
CA ASP A 222 2.21 11.70 -8.58
C ASP A 222 3.01 11.78 -7.26
N GLY A 223 3.71 10.70 -6.90
CA GLY A 223 4.51 10.61 -5.68
C GLY A 223 3.70 10.23 -4.43
N THR A 224 2.39 10.04 -4.55
CA THR A 224 1.54 9.66 -3.41
C THR A 224 1.54 8.14 -3.19
N PRO A 225 1.40 7.65 -1.95
CA PRO A 225 1.19 6.23 -1.72
C PRO A 225 -0.19 5.80 -2.23
N TYR A 226 -0.21 4.81 -3.13
CA TYR A 226 -1.43 4.14 -3.54
C TYR A 226 -1.57 2.82 -2.79
N PHE A 227 -2.68 2.66 -2.07
CA PHE A 227 -3.00 1.45 -1.31
C PHE A 227 -4.06 0.64 -2.05
N ASP A 228 -3.69 -0.56 -2.49
CA ASP A 228 -4.63 -1.52 -3.07
C ASP A 228 -5.30 -2.27 -1.92
N THR A 229 -6.35 -1.67 -1.35
CA THR A 229 -7.04 -2.16 -0.12
C THR A 229 -8.24 -3.05 -0.40
N LEU A 230 -8.67 -3.14 -1.66
CA LEU A 230 -9.91 -3.82 -2.04
C LEU A 230 -9.73 -5.33 -2.18
N ARG A 231 -8.49 -5.80 -2.15
CA ARG A 231 -8.14 -7.23 -2.15
C ARG A 231 -6.82 -7.45 -1.40
N LEU A 232 -6.69 -8.61 -0.79
CA LEU A 232 -5.40 -9.08 -0.30
C LEU A 232 -4.61 -9.72 -1.45
N ALA A 233 -3.31 -9.54 -1.44
CA ALA A 233 -2.38 -10.22 -2.31
C ALA A 233 -1.92 -11.54 -1.69
N THR A 234 -1.76 -12.59 -2.51
CA THR A 234 -1.04 -13.83 -2.13
C THR A 234 0.48 -13.63 -2.30
N ASN A 235 1.28 -14.71 -2.36
CA ASN A 235 2.69 -14.64 -2.73
C ASN A 235 2.87 -13.75 -3.98
N THR A 236 3.75 -12.76 -3.84
CA THR A 236 3.85 -11.63 -4.76
C THR A 236 5.31 -11.31 -5.05
N LEU A 237 5.66 -11.24 -6.33
CA LEU A 237 6.87 -10.57 -6.80
C LEU A 237 6.51 -9.17 -7.25
N VAL A 238 7.24 -8.16 -6.75
CA VAL A 238 7.09 -6.78 -7.19
C VAL A 238 8.44 -6.19 -7.56
N PHE A 239 8.52 -5.51 -8.70
CA PHE A 239 9.72 -4.80 -9.14
C PHE A 239 9.35 -3.56 -9.95
N ASP A 240 10.33 -2.69 -10.16
CA ASP A 240 10.20 -1.48 -10.97
C ASP A 240 10.95 -1.69 -12.29
N ASP A 241 10.23 -1.67 -13.40
CA ASP A 241 10.76 -1.65 -14.76
C ASP A 241 10.64 -0.24 -15.35
N GLY A 242 11.70 0.56 -15.21
CA GLY A 242 11.79 1.88 -15.84
C GLY A 242 10.65 2.86 -15.47
N GLY A 243 10.18 2.84 -14.22
CA GLY A 243 9.05 3.66 -13.74
C GLY A 243 7.68 3.00 -13.92
N THR A 244 7.65 1.71 -14.20
CA THR A 244 6.44 0.87 -14.20
C THR A 244 6.59 -0.16 -13.09
N VAL A 245 5.74 -0.07 -12.08
CA VAL A 245 5.64 -1.11 -11.05
C VAL A 245 4.95 -2.31 -11.67
N VAL A 246 5.64 -3.45 -11.67
CA VAL A 246 5.10 -4.74 -12.10
C VAL A 246 4.91 -5.60 -10.86
N ARG A 247 3.68 -6.06 -10.64
CA ARG A 247 3.30 -6.96 -9.54
C ARG A 247 2.80 -8.28 -10.12
N ILE A 248 3.48 -9.38 -9.85
CA ILE A 248 3.10 -10.74 -10.25
C ILE A 248 2.65 -11.50 -9.01
N GLU A 249 1.41 -11.99 -9.03
CA GLU A 249 0.76 -12.60 -7.87
C GLU A 249 0.17 -13.97 -8.23
N GLY A 250 0.30 -14.95 -7.33
CA GLY A 250 -0.30 -16.28 -7.46
C GLY A 250 0.08 -17.20 -6.30
N ASP A 251 -0.32 -18.47 -6.34
CA ASP A 251 0.25 -19.49 -5.45
C ASP A 251 1.58 -20.01 -6.03
N LEU A 252 2.52 -19.07 -6.18
CA LEU A 252 3.79 -19.25 -6.85
C LEU A 252 4.91 -19.45 -5.83
N SER A 253 5.92 -20.24 -6.24
CA SER A 253 7.25 -20.11 -5.67
C SER A 253 7.95 -18.84 -6.17
N LYS A 254 8.96 -18.38 -5.41
CA LYS A 254 9.81 -17.24 -5.79
C LYS A 254 10.45 -17.47 -7.16
N GLU A 255 10.93 -18.69 -7.41
CA GLU A 255 11.62 -19.09 -8.63
C GLU A 255 10.68 -19.02 -9.83
N GLN A 256 9.44 -19.52 -9.70
CA GLN A 256 8.42 -19.41 -10.75
C GLN A 256 8.08 -17.94 -11.04
N ALA A 257 7.89 -17.12 -10.00
CA ALA A 257 7.58 -15.71 -10.17
C ALA A 257 8.71 -14.96 -10.91
N ILE A 258 9.97 -15.24 -10.56
CA ILE A 258 11.14 -14.67 -11.27
C ILE A 258 11.21 -15.15 -12.71
N GLN A 259 10.94 -16.43 -12.99
CA GLN A 259 10.91 -16.95 -14.36
C GLN A 259 9.84 -16.27 -15.22
N ILE A 260 8.65 -16.06 -14.67
CA ILE A 260 7.58 -15.30 -15.33
C ILE A 260 8.04 -13.86 -15.60
N ALA A 261 8.61 -13.20 -14.59
CA ALA A 261 9.07 -11.82 -14.70
C ALA A 261 10.14 -11.64 -15.79
N ARG A 262 11.08 -12.58 -15.91
CA ARG A 262 12.12 -12.58 -16.95
C ARG A 262 11.60 -12.81 -18.37
N SER A 263 10.35 -13.27 -18.50
CA SER A 263 9.71 -13.48 -19.80
C SER A 263 8.91 -12.26 -20.27
N ILE A 264 8.91 -11.17 -19.51
CA ILE A 264 8.20 -9.95 -19.85
C ILE A 264 8.86 -9.25 -21.04
N SER A 265 8.03 -8.75 -21.95
CA SER A 265 8.45 -7.99 -23.13
C SER A 265 7.47 -6.90 -23.52
#